data_AF-A0A5R9FWN2-F1
#
_entry.id   AF-A0A5R9FWN2-F1
#
_cell.length_a   1.000
_cell.length_b   1.000
_cell.length_c   1.000
_cell.angle_alpha   90.00
_cell.angle_beta   90.00
_cell.angle_gamma   90.00
#
_symmetry.space_group_name_H-M   'P 1'
#
loop_
_entity.id
_entity.type
_entity.pdbx_description
1 polymer ?
#
loop_
_entity_poly.entity_id
_entity_poly.type
_entity_poly.pdbx_seq_one_letter_code
_entity_poly.pdbx_strand_id
1 'polypeptide(L)' 'MRESELSKPIVQAHRRRTVRDSANKRRVEKAKELVQTGKYMVYEISERAGFQISTHFIQAFKSIAGRSPSEFVRPMAEGE' A
#
# COMPACT_ATOMS: atom_id res chain seq x y z
N MET A 1 49.20 10.73 20.52
CA MET A 1 48.08 9.77 20.66
C MET A 1 46.86 10.47 20.08
N ARG A 2 46.45 10.09 18.85
CA ARG A 2 45.16 9.47 18.47
C ARG A 2 43.97 10.35 18.92
N GLU A 3 43.15 10.89 18.05
CA GLU A 3 42.26 10.22 17.08
C GLU A 3 42.18 11.09 15.79
N SER A 4 42.50 10.68 14.55
CA SER A 4 42.03 9.57 13.72
C SER A 4 40.52 9.31 13.76
N GLU A 5 39.89 9.74 12.67
CA GLU A 5 38.86 9.02 11.91
C GLU A 5 37.38 9.41 12.04
N LEU A 6 36.83 9.75 10.85
CA LEU A 6 35.44 9.58 10.43
C LEU A 6 34.40 10.52 11.11
N SER A 7 33.40 11.09 10.42
CA SER A 7 32.74 10.61 9.21
C SER A 7 31.96 11.73 8.52
N LYS A 8 31.97 11.66 7.19
CA LYS A 8 31.07 12.35 6.26
C LYS A 8 29.59 12.13 6.65
N PRO A 9 28.67 13.04 6.28
CA PRO A 9 27.35 13.13 6.89
C PRO A 9 26.60 11.81 6.68
N ILE A 10 26.26 11.15 7.79
CA ILE A 10 25.33 10.04 7.79
C ILE A 10 24.02 10.63 7.28
N VAL A 11 23.70 10.31 6.02
CA VAL A 11 22.41 10.59 5.39
C VAL A 11 21.37 9.97 6.30
N GLN A 12 20.86 10.76 7.23
CA GLN A 12 19.75 10.38 8.07
C GLN A 12 18.47 10.57 7.26
N ALA A 13 18.38 9.87 6.12
CA ALA A 13 17.11 9.52 5.53
C ALA A 13 16.46 8.45 6.42
N HIS A 14 16.32 8.72 7.73
CA HIS A 14 15.41 7.92 8.53
C HIS A 14 13.98 8.36 8.27
N ARG A 15 13.53 7.83 7.14
CA ARG A 15 12.15 7.54 6.76
C ARG A 15 11.41 7.28 8.06
N ARG A 16 10.72 8.30 8.56
CA ARG A 16 9.67 8.16 9.57
C ARG A 16 8.60 7.26 8.96
N ARG A 17 8.83 5.95 8.90
CA ARG A 17 7.77 4.98 8.67
C ARG A 17 6.97 4.97 9.96
N THR A 18 6.04 5.91 10.03
CA THR A 18 5.07 5.98 11.12
C THR A 18 4.37 4.64 11.21
N VAL A 19 4.03 4.19 12.42
CA VAL A 19 3.27 2.95 12.69
C VAL A 19 2.03 2.78 11.79
N ARG A 20 1.45 3.89 11.32
CA ARG A 20 0.34 3.92 10.35
C ARG A 20 0.70 3.29 8.99
N ASP A 21 1.94 3.44 8.54
CA ASP A 21 2.45 2.85 7.30
C ASP A 21 2.43 1.32 7.36
N SER A 22 2.77 0.76 8.53
CA SER A 22 2.79 -0.69 8.77
C SER A 22 1.38 -1.29 8.79
N ALA A 23 0.42 -0.60 9.41
CA ALA A 23 -0.98 -1.03 9.43
C ALA A 23 -1.59 -0.99 8.02
N ASN A 24 -1.35 0.10 7.28
CA ASN A 24 -1.83 0.23 5.91
C ASN A 24 -1.21 -0.81 4.98
N LYS A 25 0.07 -1.14 5.17
CA LYS A 25 0.72 -2.24 4.43
C LYS A 25 -0.02 -3.56 4.62
N ARG A 26 -0.28 -3.97 5.87
CA ARG A 26 -1.02 -5.23 6.15
C ARG A 26 -2.42 -5.23 5.55
N ARG A 27 -3.13 -4.10 5.63
CA ARG A 27 -4.47 -3.95 5.03
C ARG A 27 -4.43 -4.06 3.51
N VAL A 28 -3.45 -3.41 2.87
CA VAL A 28 -3.27 -3.49 1.42
C VAL A 28 -2.87 -4.89 0.97
N GLU A 29 -2.04 -5.60 1.72
CA GLU A 29 -1.69 -6.99 1.38
C GLU A 29 -2.93 -7.90 1.36
N LYS A 30 -3.79 -7.80 2.38
CA LYS A 30 -5.09 -8.50 2.37
C LYS A 30 -5.97 -8.07 1.19
N ALA A 31 -5.99 -6.77 0.88
CA ALA A 31 -6.74 -6.26 -0.25
C ALA A 31 -6.22 -6.83 -1.58
N LYS A 32 -4.90 -7.02 -1.75
CA LYS A 32 -4.32 -7.59 -2.97
C LYS A 32 -4.85 -9.00 -3.23
N GLU A 33 -5.01 -9.81 -2.20
CA GLU A 33 -5.60 -11.16 -2.32
C GLU A 33 -7.06 -11.07 -2.81
N LEU A 34 -7.86 -10.19 -2.19
CA LEU A 34 -9.26 -9.97 -2.59
C LEU A 34 -9.38 -9.46 -4.02
N VAL A 35 -8.53 -8.51 -4.41
CA VAL A 35 -8.56 -7.96 -5.77
C VAL A 35 -8.16 -9.02 -6.79
N GLN A 36 -7.16 -9.87 -6.49
CA GLN A 36 -6.76 -10.97 -7.37
C GLN A 36 -7.88 -11.99 -7.60
N THR A 37 -8.81 -12.15 -6.65
CA THR A 37 -9.97 -13.02 -6.88
C THR A 37 -10.90 -12.48 -7.97
N GLY A 38 -10.89 -11.17 -8.24
CA GLY A 38 -11.83 -10.52 -9.16
C GLY A 38 -13.30 -10.61 -8.76
N LYS A 39 -13.61 -11.11 -7.55
CA LYS A 39 -14.99 -11.36 -7.08
C LYS A 39 -15.64 -10.15 -6.45
N TYR A 40 -14.87 -9.11 -6.17
CA TYR A 40 -15.29 -8.00 -5.33
C TYR A 40 -14.93 -6.66 -5.95
N MET A 41 -15.83 -5.70 -5.78
CA MET A 41 -15.61 -4.34 -6.23
C MET A 41 -14.62 -3.60 -5.33
N VAL A 42 -13.96 -2.58 -5.88
CA VAL A 42 -12.95 -1.78 -5.17
C VAL A 42 -13.49 -1.22 -3.85
N TYR A 43 -14.77 -0.80 -3.80
CA TYR A 43 -15.39 -0.30 -2.57
C TYR A 43 -15.53 -1.42 -1.52
N GLU A 44 -16.02 -2.61 -1.90
CA GLU A 44 -16.15 -3.73 -0.96
C GLU A 44 -14.79 -4.17 -0.42
N ILE A 45 -13.77 -4.18 -1.29
CA ILE A 45 -12.41 -4.53 -0.90
C ILE A 45 -11.87 -3.51 0.10
N SER A 46 -12.13 -2.21 -0.11
CA SER A 46 -11.73 -1.18 0.83
C SER A 46 -12.37 -1.37 2.21
N GLU A 47 -13.67 -1.70 2.26
CA GLU A 47 -14.37 -1.99 3.52
C GLU A 47 -13.82 -3.24 4.21
N ARG A 48 -13.64 -4.35 3.46
CA ARG A 48 -13.09 -5.62 3.98
C ARG A 48 -11.63 -5.51 4.43
N ALA A 49 -10.88 -4.57 3.86
CA ALA A 49 -9.51 -4.25 4.25
C ALA A 49 -9.46 -3.28 5.46
N GLY A 50 -10.60 -2.73 5.90
CA GLY A 50 -10.67 -1.84 7.06
C GLY A 50 -10.36 -0.38 6.73
N PHE A 51 -10.63 0.06 5.50
CA PHE A 51 -10.60 1.46 5.12
C PHE A 51 -12.02 2.02 5.10
N GLN A 52 -12.25 3.10 5.84
CA GLN A 52 -13.54 3.81 5.83
C GLN A 52 -13.70 4.70 4.59
N ILE A 53 -12.59 5.15 4.01
CA ILE A 53 -12.57 6.08 2.87
C ILE A 53 -11.82 5.43 1.72
N SER A 54 -12.53 5.15 0.63
CA SER A 54 -11.99 4.50 -0.57
C SER A 54 -10.82 5.29 -1.19
N THR A 55 -10.85 6.63 -1.13
CA THR A 55 -9.76 7.48 -1.64
C THR A 55 -8.45 7.23 -0.91
N HIS A 56 -8.49 7.05 0.41
CA HIS A 56 -7.30 6.77 1.21
C HIS A 56 -6.78 5.36 0.91
N PHE A 57 -7.69 4.41 0.74
CA PHE A 57 -7.35 3.07 0.28
C PHE A 57 -6.65 3.10 -1.08
N ILE A 58 -7.20 3.79 -2.07
CA ILE A 58 -6.64 3.85 -3.43
C ILE A 58 -5.22 4.42 -3.42
N GLN A 59 -4.97 5.49 -2.66
CA GLN A 59 -3.65 6.09 -2.55
C GLN A 59 -2.64 5.13 -1.88
N ALA A 60 -3.03 4.51 -0.77
CA ALA A 60 -2.19 3.55 -0.06
C ALA A 60 -1.93 2.30 -0.91
N PHE A 61 -2.97 1.76 -1.54
CA PHE A 61 -2.92 0.60 -2.42
C PHE A 61 -2.00 0.88 -3.61
N LYS A 62 -2.17 2.02 -4.30
CA LYS A 62 -1.31 2.39 -5.43
C LYS A 62 0.15 2.56 -4.99
N SER A 63 0.41 3.15 -3.83
CA SER A 63 1.76 3.31 -3.31
C SER A 63 2.45 1.97 -2.98
N ILE A 64 1.69 0.99 -2.47
CA ILE A 64 2.23 -0.30 -2.02
C ILE A 64 2.20 -1.37 -3.13
N ALA A 65 1.11 -1.46 -3.90
CA ALA A 65 0.92 -2.42 -4.99
C ALA A 65 1.47 -1.92 -6.33
N GLY A 66 1.78 -0.63 -6.46
CA GLY A 66 2.35 -0.01 -7.66
C GLY A 66 1.32 0.38 -8.73
N ARG A 67 0.07 -0.10 -8.64
CA ARG A 67 -1.03 0.24 -9.56
C ARG A 67 -2.33 0.42 -8.79
N SER A 68 -3.33 1.04 -9.42
CA SER A 68 -4.61 1.32 -8.78
C SER A 68 -5.40 0.02 -8.57
N PRO A 69 -6.19 -0.11 -7.50
CA PRO A 69 -6.98 -1.31 -7.24
C PRO A 69 -7.97 -1.61 -8.38
N SER A 70 -8.51 -0.60 -9.05
CA SER A 70 -9.36 -0.75 -10.24
C SER A 70 -8.65 -1.39 -11.43
N GLU A 71 -7.35 -1.16 -11.60
CA GLU A 71 -6.53 -1.80 -12.65
C GLU A 71 -6.17 -3.25 -12.28
N PHE A 72 -6.19 -3.56 -10.99
CA PHE A 72 -5.92 -4.89 -10.45
C PHE A 72 -7.17 -5.77 -10.44
N VAL A 73 -8.36 -5.20 -10.25
CA VAL A 73 -9.63 -5.91 -10.42
C VAL A 73 -9.70 -6.22 -11.90
N ARG A 74 -9.36 -7.46 -12.27
CA ARG A 74 -9.66 -7.93 -13.61
C ARG A 74 -11.18 -7.81 -13.73
N PRO A 75 -11.71 -6.96 -14.64
CA PRO A 75 -13.14 -6.95 -14.85
C PRO A 75 -13.53 -8.39 -15.15
N MET A 76 -14.55 -8.88 -14.47
CA MET A 76 -15.36 -9.95 -15.06
C MET A 76 -15.85 -9.35 -16.38
N ALA A 77 -15.08 -9.57 -17.44
CA ALA A 77 -15.54 -9.35 -18.78
C ALA A 77 -16.73 -10.33 -18.92
N GLU A 78 -17.93 -9.79 -19.03
CA GLU A 78 -18.64 -9.66 -20.31
C GLU A 78 -20.09 -9.22 -20.06
N GLY A 79 -20.59 -8.32 -20.91
CA GLY A 79 -22.02 -7.99 -20.95
C GLY A 79 -22.37 -6.61 -21.49
N GLU A 80 -21.91 -6.28 -22.70
CA GLU A 80 -22.74 -5.58 -23.70
C GLU A 80 -22.55 -6.25 -25.06
#